data_AF-A0A7K4B3L4-F1
#
_entry.id   AF-A0A7K4B3L4-F1
#
_cell.length_a   1.000
_cell.length_b   1.000
_cell.length_c   1.000
_cell.angle_alpha   90.00
_cell.angle_beta   90.00
_cell.angle_gamma   90.00
#
_symmetry.space_group_name_H-M   'P 1'
#
loop_
_entity.id
_entity.type
_entity.pdbx_description
1 polymer ?
#
loop_
_entity_poly.entity_id
_entity_poly.type
_entity_poly.pdbx_seq_one_letter_code
_entity_poly.pdbx_strand_id
1 'polypeptide(L)'
;MALKDVKPTRSELINLKKKIKLSQNGYKILKMKRDGLIMEFFKVLEEAKDSRGALLEKYARAQEMMAIANTIEGAIGVKAAAFSVRENPDITLRSKNIMGVVVPEIESSKVRKTIAER
;
A
#
# COMPACT_ATOMS: atom_id res chain seq x y z
N MET A 1 41.27 0.90 -0.27
CA MET A 1 40.93 0.58 1.13
C MET A 1 41.71 1.55 2.00
N ALA A 2 41.07 2.60 2.50
CA ALA A 2 41.77 3.64 3.25
C ALA A 2 42.37 3.03 4.51
N LEU A 3 43.70 3.01 4.59
CA LEU A 3 44.44 2.74 5.83
C LEU A 3 44.00 3.81 6.82
N LYS A 4 43.04 3.47 7.69
CA LYS A 4 42.76 4.30 8.85
C LYS A 4 44.03 4.33 9.67
N ASP A 5 44.49 5.54 9.96
CA ASP A 5 45.68 5.78 10.77
C ASP A 5 45.35 5.43 12.23
N VAL A 6 45.38 4.13 12.55
CA VAL A 6 45.02 3.60 13.86
C VAL A 6 46.31 3.41 14.65
N LYS A 7 46.44 4.13 15.76
CA LYS A 7 47.57 3.95 16.68
C LYS A 7 47.60 2.50 17.19
N PRO A 8 48.73 1.78 17.11
CA PRO A 8 48.83 0.36 17.47
C PRO A 8 48.87 0.18 18.99
N THR A 9 47.76 0.52 19.67
CA THR A 9 47.60 0.38 21.12
C THR A 9 46.58 -0.72 21.43
N ARG A 10 46.73 -1.40 22.57
CA ARG A 10 45.76 -2.41 23.02
C ARG A 10 44.35 -1.85 23.17
N SER A 11 44.22 -0.60 23.64
CA SER A 11 42.94 0.08 23.78
C SER A 11 42.23 0.24 22.44
N GLU A 12 42.95 0.65 21.39
CA GLU A 12 42.37 0.75 20.05
C GLU A 12 42.00 -0.61 19.45
N LEU A 13 42.80 -1.65 19.69
CA LEU A 13 42.44 -3.01 19.27
C LEU A 13 41.12 -3.48 19.90
N ILE A 14 40.90 -3.20 21.19
CA ILE A 14 39.66 -3.56 21.90
C ILE A 14 38.47 -2.77 21.32
N ASN A 15 38.64 -1.48 21.07
CA ASN A 15 37.60 -0.62 20.49
C ASN A 15 37.21 -1.08 19.08
N LEU A 16 38.19 -1.39 18.23
CA LEU A 16 37.96 -1.92 16.89
C LEU A 16 37.24 -3.27 16.93
N LYS A 17 37.66 -4.20 17.80
CA LYS A 17 36.98 -5.49 17.96
C LYS A 17 35.51 -5.32 18.39
N LYS A 18 35.24 -4.41 19.33
CA LYS A 18 33.86 -4.05 19.73
C LYS A 18 33.07 -3.48 18.54
N LYS A 19 33.68 -2.60 17.75
CA LYS A 19 33.04 -1.98 16.57
C LYS A 19 32.73 -2.99 15.48
N ILE A 20 33.63 -3.94 15.22
CA ILE A 20 33.41 -5.03 14.26
C ILE A 20 32.24 -5.89 14.73
N LYS A 21 32.23 -6.32 15.99
CA LYS A 21 31.14 -7.13 16.57
C LYS A 21 29.79 -6.40 16.50
N LEU A 22 29.77 -5.10 16.85
CA LEU A 22 28.57 -4.26 16.74
C LEU A 22 28.07 -4.19 15.29
N SER A 23 28.97 -3.97 14.34
CA SER A 23 28.63 -3.84 12.92
C SER A 23 28.09 -5.17 12.34
N GLN A 24 28.69 -6.30 12.72
CA GLN A 24 28.20 -7.63 12.34
C GLN A 24 26.80 -7.91 12.88
N ASN A 25 26.55 -7.56 14.14
CA ASN A 25 25.22 -7.70 14.75
C ASN A 25 24.20 -6.76 14.10
N GLY A 26 24.55 -5.49 13.88
CA GLY A 26 23.70 -4.53 13.20
C GLY A 26 23.33 -4.97 11.78
N TYR A 27 24.29 -5.50 11.03
CA TYR A 27 24.03 -6.08 9.71
C TYR A 27 23.03 -7.24 9.77
N LYS A 28 23.18 -8.16 10.74
CA LYS A 28 22.24 -9.28 10.90
C LYS A 28 20.81 -8.79 11.18
N ILE A 29 20.65 -7.80 12.05
CA ILE A 29 19.34 -7.21 12.38
C ILE A 29 18.73 -6.52 11.15
N LEU A 30 19.52 -5.73 10.41
CA LEU A 30 19.06 -5.06 9.19
C LEU A 30 18.67 -6.06 8.10
N LYS A 31 19.41 -7.17 7.98
CA LYS A 31 19.06 -8.26 7.06
C LYS A 31 17.70 -8.87 7.42
N MET A 32 17.47 -9.19 8.69
CA MET A 32 16.17 -9.70 9.15
C MET A 32 15.03 -8.70 8.91
N LYS A 33 15.26 -7.40 9.17
CA LYS A 33 14.27 -6.34 8.89
C LYS A 33 13.93 -6.27 7.41
N ARG A 34 14.94 -6.35 6.54
CA ARG A 34 14.76 -6.34 5.08
C ARG A 34 13.95 -7.56 4.63
N ASP A 35 14.32 -8.75 5.10
CA ASP A 35 13.65 -9.98 4.70
C ASP A 35 12.18 -10.00 5.16
N GLY A 36 11.88 -9.46 6.36
CA GLY A 36 10.51 -9.26 6.84
C GLY A 36 9.69 -8.24 6.02
N LEU A 37 10.30 -7.11 5.66
CA LEU A 37 9.67 -6.10 4.79
C LEU A 37 9.38 -6.65 3.39
N ILE A 38 10.29 -7.44 2.83
CA ILE A 38 10.10 -8.07 1.52
C ILE A 38 8.92 -9.03 1.55
N MET A 39 8.77 -9.82 2.62
CA MET A 39 7.65 -10.75 2.76
C MET A 39 6.31 -10.02 2.83
N GLU A 40 6.20 -8.96 3.63
CA GLU A 40 4.98 -8.12 3.68
C GLU A 40 4.70 -7.44 2.33
N PHE A 41 5.73 -6.95 1.65
CA PHE A 41 5.60 -6.36 0.33
C PHE A 41 5.02 -7.34 -0.69
N PHE A 42 5.53 -8.59 -0.74
CA PHE A 42 5.03 -9.58 -1.69
C PHE A 42 3.58 -9.99 -1.42
N LYS A 43 3.17 -10.08 -0.14
CA LYS A 43 1.75 -10.32 0.21
C LYS A 43 0.84 -9.23 -0.35
N VAL A 44 1.21 -7.97 -0.13
CA VAL A 44 0.44 -6.82 -0.64
C VAL A 44 0.44 -6.78 -2.16
N LEU A 45 1.55 -7.16 -2.80
CA LEU A 45 1.66 -7.21 -4.26
C LEU A 45 0.72 -8.26 -4.87
N GLU A 46 0.59 -9.42 -4.23
CA GLU A 46 -0.33 -10.48 -4.65
C GLU A 46 -1.79 -10.01 -4.53
N GLU A 47 -2.17 -9.46 -3.37
CA GLU A 47 -3.50 -8.90 -3.14
C GLU A 47 -3.84 -7.77 -4.13
N ALA A 48 -2.87 -6.92 -4.46
CA ALA A 48 -3.03 -5.85 -5.44
C ALA A 48 -3.24 -6.39 -6.86
N LYS A 49 -2.56 -7.48 -7.25
CA LYS A 49 -2.76 -8.11 -8.55
C LYS A 49 -4.16 -8.70 -8.68
N ASP A 50 -4.61 -9.41 -7.67
CA ASP A 50 -5.94 -10.04 -7.65
C ASP A 50 -7.04 -8.98 -7.63
N SER A 51 -6.89 -7.96 -6.78
CA SER A 51 -7.82 -6.83 -6.69
C SER A 51 -7.93 -6.08 -8.03
N ARG A 52 -6.81 -5.89 -8.73
CA ARG A 52 -6.80 -5.27 -10.06
C ARG A 52 -7.57 -6.10 -11.09
N GLY A 53 -7.39 -7.42 -11.08
CA GLY A 53 -8.15 -8.32 -11.97
C GLY A 53 -9.65 -8.20 -11.73
N ALA A 54 -10.08 -8.33 -10.47
CA ALA A 54 -11.49 -8.21 -10.08
C ALA A 54 -12.08 -6.81 -10.38
N LEU A 55 -11.28 -5.75 -10.25
CA LEU A 55 -11.70 -4.39 -10.58
C LEU A 55 -11.97 -4.24 -12.09
N LEU A 56 -11.08 -4.75 -12.94
CA LEU A 56 -11.23 -4.68 -14.39
C LEU A 56 -12.48 -5.43 -14.87
N GLU A 57 -12.74 -6.61 -14.32
CA GLU A 57 -13.95 -7.39 -14.65
C GLU A 57 -15.23 -6.63 -14.27
N LYS A 58 -15.28 -6.07 -13.05
CA LYS A 58 -16.43 -5.26 -12.59
C LYS A 58 -16.59 -3.99 -13.42
N TYR A 59 -15.49 -3.36 -13.80
CA TYR A 59 -15.51 -2.15 -14.62
C TYR A 59 -16.05 -2.44 -16.03
N ALA A 60 -15.60 -3.53 -16.66
CA ALA A 60 -16.11 -3.95 -17.97
C ALA A 60 -17.63 -4.19 -17.94
N ARG A 61 -18.12 -4.93 -16.94
CA ARG A 61 -19.57 -5.12 -16.74
C ARG A 61 -20.33 -3.81 -16.51
N ALA A 62 -19.76 -2.90 -15.72
CA ALA A 62 -20.36 -1.60 -15.48
C ALA A 62 -20.45 -0.74 -16.75
N GLN A 63 -19.44 -0.80 -17.61
CA GLN A 63 -19.43 -0.12 -18.91
C GLN A 63 -20.52 -0.67 -19.85
N GLU A 64 -20.68 -1.99 -19.91
CA GLU A 64 -21.75 -2.62 -20.69
C GLU A 64 -23.14 -2.19 -20.20
N MET A 65 -23.37 -2.21 -18.88
CA MET A 65 -24.63 -1.74 -18.29
C MET A 65 -24.88 -0.25 -18.55
N MET A 66 -23.84 0.59 -18.48
CA MET A 66 -23.96 2.01 -18.84
C MET A 66 -24.29 2.20 -20.32
N ALA A 67 -23.72 1.41 -21.22
CA ALA A 67 -24.04 1.48 -22.65
C ALA A 67 -25.51 1.15 -22.93
N ILE A 68 -26.04 0.11 -22.27
CA ILE A 68 -27.46 -0.25 -22.34
C ILE A 68 -28.32 0.89 -21.80
N ALA A 69 -28.01 1.42 -20.62
CA ALA A 69 -28.75 2.53 -20.01
C ALA A 69 -28.75 3.78 -20.91
N ASN A 70 -27.61 4.14 -21.52
CA ASN A 70 -27.50 5.24 -22.46
C ASN A 70 -28.30 5.01 -23.75
N THR A 71 -28.51 3.77 -24.16
CA THR A 71 -29.30 3.44 -25.35
C THR A 71 -30.80 3.62 -25.08
N ILE A 72 -31.24 3.37 -23.84
CA ILE A 72 -32.66 3.44 -23.43
C ILE A 72 -33.05 4.87 -23.04
N GLU A 73 -32.32 5.49 -22.11
CA GLU A 73 -32.62 6.82 -21.53
C GLU A 73 -31.93 7.98 -22.26
N GLY A 74 -30.97 7.67 -23.15
CA GLY A 74 -30.10 8.68 -23.74
C GLY A 74 -29.04 9.21 -22.76
N ALA A 75 -28.00 9.84 -23.28
CA ALA A 75 -26.88 10.32 -22.46
C ALA A 75 -27.27 11.43 -21.47
N ILE A 76 -28.36 12.16 -21.72
CA ILE A 76 -28.83 13.27 -20.87
C ILE A 76 -29.61 12.71 -19.66
N GLY A 77 -30.50 11.75 -19.88
CA GLY A 77 -31.29 11.11 -18.81
C GLY A 77 -30.40 10.43 -17.79
N VAL A 78 -29.41 9.66 -18.26
CA VAL A 78 -28.43 8.97 -17.39
C VAL A 78 -27.59 9.96 -16.56
N LYS A 79 -27.14 11.08 -17.15
CA LYS A 79 -26.40 12.11 -16.39
C LYS A 79 -27.28 12.80 -15.36
N ALA A 80 -28.52 13.15 -15.71
CA ALA A 80 -29.45 13.78 -14.78
C ALA A 80 -29.74 12.88 -13.57
N ALA A 81 -29.92 11.56 -13.81
CA ALA A 81 -30.07 10.58 -12.75
C ALA A 81 -28.81 10.50 -11.86
N ALA A 82 -27.61 10.47 -12.47
CA ALA A 82 -26.36 10.45 -11.71
C ALA A 82 -26.16 11.68 -10.82
N PHE A 83 -26.51 12.87 -11.29
CA PHE A 83 -26.44 14.11 -10.49
C PHE A 83 -27.48 14.20 -9.39
N SER A 84 -28.55 13.41 -9.45
CA SER A 84 -29.60 13.39 -8.44
C SER A 84 -29.22 12.61 -7.17
N VAL A 85 -28.09 11.87 -7.20
CA VAL A 85 -27.57 11.11 -6.07
C VAL A 85 -27.06 12.07 -4.98
N ARG A 86 -27.68 12.03 -3.80
CA ARG A 86 -27.41 12.99 -2.69
C ARG A 86 -26.34 12.55 -1.68
N GLU A 87 -25.93 11.28 -1.69
CA GLU A 87 -24.89 10.83 -0.76
C GLU A 87 -23.54 10.71 -1.43
N ASN A 88 -22.55 11.34 -0.83
CA ASN A 88 -21.16 11.22 -1.21
C ASN A 88 -20.50 10.17 -0.30
N PRO A 89 -19.64 9.29 -0.84
CA PRO A 89 -18.86 8.38 -0.02
C PRO A 89 -17.78 9.15 0.75
N ASP A 90 -17.68 8.91 2.06
CA ASP A 90 -16.61 9.47 2.88
C ASP A 90 -15.41 8.52 2.91
N ILE A 91 -14.23 9.09 2.64
CA ILE A 91 -12.94 8.39 2.67
C ILE A 91 -12.14 8.91 3.85
N THR A 92 -11.79 8.01 4.77
CA THR A 92 -10.94 8.32 5.92
C THR A 92 -9.58 7.66 5.77
N LEU A 93 -8.52 8.43 5.97
CA LEU A 93 -7.14 7.97 5.92
C LEU A 93 -6.62 7.73 7.34
N ARG A 94 -6.14 6.51 7.59
CA ARG A 94 -5.36 6.16 8.78
C ARG A 94 -3.93 5.88 8.40
N SER A 95 -3.03 5.91 9.37
CA SER A 95 -1.62 5.56 9.17
C SER A 95 -1.26 4.32 9.97
N LYS A 96 -0.70 3.32 9.30
CA LYS A 96 -0.20 2.08 9.89
C LYS A 96 1.32 2.07 9.85
N ASN A 97 1.97 1.59 10.91
CA ASN A 97 3.43 1.47 10.95
C ASN A 97 3.83 0.00 10.75
N ILE A 98 4.61 -0.27 9.70
CA ILE A 98 5.13 -1.61 9.38
C ILE A 98 6.65 -1.54 9.48
N MET A 99 7.21 -2.10 10.55
CA MET A 99 8.66 -2.15 10.79
C MET A 99 9.37 -0.79 10.65
N GLY A 100 8.73 0.32 11.04
CA GLY A 100 9.29 1.66 10.96
C GLY A 100 9.03 2.40 9.64
N VAL A 101 8.23 1.82 8.74
CA VAL A 101 7.70 2.49 7.56
C VAL A 101 6.24 2.85 7.82
N VAL A 102 5.88 4.12 7.63
CA VAL A 102 4.49 4.59 7.76
C VAL A 102 3.78 4.39 6.42
N VAL A 103 2.68 3.65 6.45
CA VAL A 103 1.87 3.31 5.27
C VAL A 103 0.44 3.82 5.50
N PRO A 104 -0.18 4.50 4.51
CA PRO A 104 -1.58 4.92 4.62
C PRO A 104 -2.52 3.72 4.47
N GLU A 105 -3.56 3.70 5.29
CA GLU A 105 -4.66 2.75 5.23
C GLU A 105 -5.94 3.53 4.93
N ILE A 106 -6.66 3.11 3.89
CA ILE A 106 -7.84 3.81 3.39
C ILE A 106 -9.07 3.05 3.90
N GLU A 107 -9.87 3.71 4.73
CA GLU A 107 -11.19 3.23 5.13
C GLU A 107 -12.25 4.01 4.34
N SER A 108 -13.28 3.32 3.84
CA SER A 108 -14.38 3.94 3.11
C SER A 108 -15.70 3.62 3.77
N SER A 109 -16.52 4.63 4.05
CA SER A 109 -17.90 4.44 4.47
C SER A 109 -18.86 4.67 3.30
N LYS A 110 -19.95 3.88 3.23
CA LYS A 110 -21.04 4.01 2.23
C LYS A 110 -20.68 3.79 0.75
N VAL A 111 -19.77 2.86 0.42
CA VAL A 111 -19.40 2.57 -0.98
C VAL A 111 -20.38 1.60 -1.68
N ARG A 112 -21.14 0.81 -0.92
CA ARG A 112 -22.18 -0.09 -1.46
C ARG A 112 -23.54 0.35 -0.98
N LYS A 113 -24.46 0.60 -1.92
CA LYS A 113 -25.86 0.89 -1.65
C LYS A 113 -26.74 -0.28 -2.05
N THR A 114 -27.74 -0.54 -1.23
CA THR A 114 -28.77 -1.53 -1.53
C THR A 114 -29.77 -0.96 -2.55
N ILE A 115 -30.55 -1.80 -3.24
CA ILE A 115 -31.54 -1.34 -4.24
C ILE A 115 -32.53 -0.33 -3.67
N ALA A 116 -32.84 -0.40 -2.37
CA ALA A 116 -33.71 0.54 -1.67
C ALA A 116 -33.07 1.92 -1.38
N GLU A 117 -31.75 2.05 -1.50
CA GLU A 117 -30.97 3.26 -1.20
C GLU A 117 -30.38 3.91 -2.48
N ARG A 118 -30.64 3.32 -3.65
CA ARG A 118 -30.23 3.78 -4.98
C ARG A 118 -31.29 4.67 -5.61
#